data_AF-B9GA76-F1
#
_entry.id   AF-B9GA76-F1
#
_cell.length_a   1.000
_cell.length_b   1.000
_cell.length_c   1.000
_cell.angle_alpha   90.00
_cell.angle_beta   90.00
_cell.angle_gamma   90.00
#
_symmetry.space_group_name_H-M   'P 1'
#
loop_
_entity.id
_entity.type
_entity.pdbx_description
1 polymer ?
#
loop_
_entity_poly.entity_id
_entity_poly.type
_entity_poly.pdbx_seq_one_letter_code
_entity_poly.pdbx_strand_id
1 'polypeptide(L)'
;MAACAASTATIDWELLEAAISGDTRSMKMKYMDSHDPTILLGKNPQGNTCLHISSMCGHLEFCKDVLSLPQDPTVKKKLLTTVNVMNETPLLTAITSGHVTLAAFLLKYCHEQGFSEVILKQDKHKCNALHHAICNGHKDLALELIATQPALSKDVNKYGESPMYIALMMRDSKFTDIFEKLLGIDGSSHSGTYGYNALHAAIRNGNPDIAKRIIVERPNLATEENKDGNTPIQLAVRWGKIDMLRVLLKHDRSQGYVINRKNGYPLLLSAAHRGHVAVAREIIKYCPDAPYCKKDGWTCLHKAVKSGNMEFVEFILGEPRLQKLVNMRSSKGKTALHYAIQKCDPKIVAALLDKKIDLTILGSDGNAAAWELRDALDSAKTLNWNEVSMLMIKADPPNAKSVYNLHEEAKEKLINASRKDARSLTQTYTSNTSLVAILIATITFAAAFTLPGGYSSDAGSQGLPIMARNVAFKAFLISDTLAMCASLAVAFICIIARWEDLDFLLYYRSFTKKLMWFAYMATTTAFATGLYTVLAPRLLWLAVGICSVAVLVPILTKVLGEWPVLKLRIRLGQAFKSEFLDMV
;
A
#
# COMPACT_ATOMS: atom_id res chain seq x y z
N MET A 1 -49.64 -43.02 -1.60
CA MET A 1 -48.79 -41.81 -1.79
C MET A 1 -48.05 -41.58 -0.47
N ALA A 2 -46.98 -42.29 -0.15
CA ALA A 2 -45.64 -42.30 -0.78
C ALA A 2 -44.95 -40.92 -0.72
N ALA A 3 -44.22 -40.67 0.37
CA ALA A 3 -42.95 -39.96 0.36
C ALA A 3 -42.10 -40.46 1.55
N CYS A 4 -41.07 -41.22 1.20
CA CYS A 4 -40.14 -41.91 2.08
C CYS A 4 -39.19 -40.88 2.71
N ALA A 5 -39.33 -40.61 4.01
CA ALA A 5 -38.30 -39.91 4.79
C ALA A 5 -37.36 -40.97 5.36
N ALA A 6 -36.23 -41.19 4.70
CA ALA A 6 -35.15 -41.99 5.26
C ALA A 6 -34.64 -41.28 6.52
N SER A 7 -34.92 -41.82 7.71
CA SER A 7 -34.37 -41.31 8.97
C SER A 7 -32.86 -41.54 8.94
N THR A 8 -32.09 -40.47 8.89
CA THR A 8 -30.64 -40.56 9.15
C THR A 8 -30.46 -40.81 10.64
N ALA A 9 -30.00 -42.01 11.01
CA ALA A 9 -29.70 -42.36 12.40
C ALA A 9 -28.77 -41.30 13.03
N THR A 10 -29.27 -40.65 14.08
CA THR A 10 -28.52 -39.65 14.86
C THR A 10 -27.49 -40.36 15.72
N ILE A 11 -26.27 -39.82 15.80
CA ILE A 11 -25.22 -40.38 16.65
C ILE A 11 -25.65 -40.37 18.12
N ASP A 12 -25.43 -41.48 18.82
CA ASP A 12 -25.66 -41.59 20.26
C ASP A 12 -24.67 -40.69 21.03
N TRP A 13 -25.14 -40.05 22.10
CA TRP A 13 -24.36 -39.05 22.83
C TRP A 13 -23.16 -39.64 23.58
N GLU A 14 -23.26 -40.88 24.07
CA GLU A 14 -22.17 -41.57 24.78
C GLU A 14 -21.10 -42.00 23.77
N LEU A 15 -21.52 -42.47 22.59
CA LEU A 15 -20.61 -42.79 21.50
C LEU A 15 -19.90 -41.53 20.97
N LEU A 16 -20.61 -40.40 20.93
CA LEU A 16 -20.06 -39.10 20.59
C LEU A 16 -19.00 -38.67 21.62
N GLU A 17 -19.30 -38.74 22.92
CA GLU A 17 -18.36 -38.38 23.99
C GLU A 17 -17.14 -39.30 24.02
N ALA A 18 -17.33 -40.59 23.81
CA ALA A 18 -16.25 -41.55 23.67
C ALA A 18 -15.35 -41.22 22.46
N ALA A 19 -15.92 -40.83 21.32
CA ALA A 19 -15.14 -40.43 20.15
C ALA A 19 -14.38 -39.11 20.34
N ILE A 20 -14.89 -38.18 21.15
CA ILE A 20 -14.22 -36.91 21.49
C ILE A 20 -13.09 -37.13 22.49
N SER A 21 -13.32 -37.97 23.51
CA SER A 21 -12.36 -38.26 24.57
C SER A 21 -11.31 -39.32 24.18
N GLY A 22 -11.60 -40.12 23.15
CA GLY A 22 -10.77 -41.25 22.74
C GLY A 22 -10.97 -42.49 23.60
N ASP A 23 -12.04 -42.55 24.41
CA ASP A 23 -12.32 -43.68 25.29
C ASP A 23 -12.82 -44.91 24.51
N THR A 24 -11.89 -45.84 24.29
CA THR A 24 -12.14 -47.09 23.60
C THR A 24 -13.03 -48.05 24.39
N ARG A 25 -13.02 -47.98 25.73
CA ARG A 25 -13.76 -48.92 26.58
C ARG A 25 -15.24 -48.60 26.53
N SER A 26 -15.59 -47.33 26.72
CA SER A 26 -16.98 -46.85 26.63
C SER A 26 -17.57 -47.10 25.25
N MET A 27 -16.78 -46.91 24.18
CA MET A 27 -17.19 -47.25 22.81
C MET A 27 -17.48 -48.76 22.63
N LYS A 28 -16.58 -49.64 23.09
CA LYS A 28 -16.76 -51.10 22.99
C LYS A 28 -17.97 -51.59 23.78
N MET A 29 -18.16 -51.06 24.99
CA MET A 29 -19.30 -51.38 25.85
C MET A 29 -20.61 -51.00 25.15
N LYS A 30 -20.71 -49.76 24.66
CA LYS A 30 -21.90 -49.29 23.92
C LYS A 30 -22.18 -50.09 22.65
N TYR A 31 -21.13 -50.45 21.91
CA TYR A 31 -21.27 -51.29 20.72
C TYR A 31 -21.84 -52.68 21.07
N MET A 32 -21.32 -53.32 22.11
CA MET A 32 -21.80 -54.61 22.61
C MET A 32 -23.25 -54.53 23.11
N ASP A 33 -23.60 -53.48 23.86
CA ASP A 33 -24.93 -53.29 24.43
C ASP A 33 -26.00 -53.04 23.36
N SER A 34 -25.63 -52.37 22.26
CA SER A 34 -26.57 -52.02 21.19
C SER A 34 -27.09 -53.19 20.35
N HIS A 35 -26.33 -54.30 20.29
CA HIS A 35 -26.58 -55.47 19.42
C HIS A 35 -26.77 -55.14 17.91
N ASP A 36 -26.50 -53.89 17.47
CA ASP A 36 -26.66 -53.42 16.09
C ASP A 36 -25.38 -52.73 15.60
N PRO A 37 -24.64 -53.32 14.65
CA PRO A 37 -23.42 -52.74 14.10
C PRO A 37 -23.60 -51.36 13.43
N THR A 38 -24.84 -51.00 13.05
CA THR A 38 -25.13 -49.73 12.38
C THR A 38 -25.06 -48.52 13.30
N ILE A 39 -24.98 -48.71 14.63
CA ILE A 39 -24.83 -47.62 15.61
C ILE A 39 -23.62 -46.72 15.32
N LEU A 40 -22.53 -47.30 14.79
CA LEU A 40 -21.30 -46.58 14.44
C LEU A 40 -21.44 -45.69 13.21
N LEU A 41 -22.47 -45.91 12.40
CA LEU A 41 -22.81 -45.08 11.24
C LEU A 41 -23.66 -43.87 11.62
N GLY A 42 -24.04 -43.73 12.90
CA GLY A 42 -24.77 -42.59 13.42
C GLY A 42 -24.03 -41.29 13.13
N LYS A 43 -24.78 -40.26 12.71
CA LYS A 43 -24.22 -38.96 12.30
C LYS A 43 -24.68 -37.84 13.22
N ASN A 44 -23.78 -36.89 13.46
CA ASN A 44 -24.15 -35.60 14.05
C ASN A 44 -24.75 -34.64 12.98
N PRO A 45 -25.24 -33.44 13.36
CA PRO A 45 -25.77 -32.47 12.39
C PRO A 45 -24.78 -32.00 11.33
N GLN A 46 -23.47 -32.09 11.59
CA GLN A 46 -22.39 -31.81 10.64
C GLN A 46 -22.07 -33.00 9.73
N GLY A 47 -22.82 -34.10 9.84
CA GLY A 47 -22.63 -35.33 9.06
C GLY A 47 -21.44 -36.18 9.52
N ASN A 48 -20.80 -35.85 10.63
CA ASN A 48 -19.66 -36.58 11.17
C ASN A 48 -20.12 -37.87 11.87
N THR A 49 -19.46 -38.98 11.57
CA THR A 49 -19.56 -40.25 12.32
C THR A 49 -18.57 -40.25 13.49
N CYS A 50 -18.62 -41.26 14.36
CA CYS A 50 -17.62 -41.44 15.43
C CYS A 50 -16.18 -41.49 14.88
N LEU A 51 -15.98 -42.03 13.67
CA LEU A 51 -14.67 -42.11 13.03
C LEU A 51 -14.19 -40.73 12.52
N HIS A 52 -15.09 -39.88 12.02
CA HIS A 52 -14.73 -38.50 11.66
C HIS A 52 -14.29 -37.73 12.91
N ILE A 53 -15.02 -37.86 14.02
CA ILE A 53 -14.77 -37.08 15.24
C ILE A 53 -13.46 -37.51 15.89
N SER A 54 -13.24 -38.82 16.05
CA SER A 54 -11.95 -39.35 16.50
C SER A 54 -10.81 -39.00 15.54
N SER A 55 -11.07 -38.90 14.23
CA SER A 55 -10.08 -38.42 13.25
C SER A 55 -9.77 -36.93 13.38
N MET A 56 -10.72 -36.08 13.74
CA MET A 56 -10.47 -34.66 14.06
C MET A 56 -9.63 -34.51 15.32
N CYS A 57 -9.86 -35.37 16.32
CA CYS A 57 -9.15 -35.35 17.59
C CYS A 57 -7.79 -36.07 17.57
N GLY A 58 -7.53 -36.93 16.58
CA GLY A 58 -6.26 -37.65 16.44
C GLY A 58 -6.18 -38.94 17.26
N HIS A 59 -7.31 -39.53 17.64
CA HIS A 59 -7.36 -40.71 18.51
C HIS A 59 -7.05 -42.00 17.75
N LEU A 60 -5.77 -42.32 17.61
CA LEU A 60 -5.28 -43.49 16.85
C LEU A 60 -5.83 -44.82 17.37
N GLU A 61 -5.70 -45.07 18.67
CA GLU A 61 -6.12 -46.35 19.26
C GLU A 61 -7.64 -46.53 19.19
N PHE A 62 -8.39 -45.44 19.32
CA PHE A 62 -9.84 -45.45 19.09
C PHE A 62 -10.18 -45.88 17.67
N CYS A 63 -9.54 -45.29 16.65
CA CYS A 63 -9.79 -45.65 15.26
C CYS A 63 -9.41 -47.11 14.96
N LYS A 64 -8.28 -47.59 15.51
CA LYS A 64 -7.87 -49.00 15.40
C LYS A 64 -8.91 -49.94 16.00
N ASP A 65 -9.39 -49.61 17.20
CA ASP A 65 -10.38 -50.42 17.91
C ASP A 65 -11.72 -50.44 17.17
N VAL A 66 -12.20 -49.30 16.66
CA VAL A 66 -13.43 -49.26 15.85
C VAL A 66 -13.32 -50.12 14.60
N LEU A 67 -12.15 -50.15 13.95
CA LEU A 67 -11.91 -50.94 12.74
C LEU A 67 -11.62 -52.43 13.03
N SER A 68 -11.17 -52.78 14.23
CA SER A 68 -10.90 -54.17 14.65
C SER A 68 -12.14 -54.91 15.12
N LEU A 69 -13.21 -54.19 15.47
CA LEU A 69 -14.49 -54.79 15.86
C LEU A 69 -15.01 -55.79 14.80
N PRO A 70 -15.64 -56.90 15.24
CA PRO A 70 -16.29 -57.87 14.37
C PRO A 70 -17.56 -57.23 13.80
N GLN A 71 -17.41 -56.59 12.64
CA GLN A 71 -18.48 -55.95 11.87
C GLN A 71 -18.51 -56.57 10.48
N ASP A 72 -19.69 -56.56 9.88
CA ASP A 72 -19.87 -56.88 8.46
C ASP A 72 -18.95 -55.98 7.61
N PRO A 73 -18.18 -56.53 6.66
CA PRO A 73 -17.34 -55.76 5.73
C PRO A 73 -18.08 -54.59 5.06
N THR A 74 -19.38 -54.72 4.83
CA THR A 74 -20.23 -53.66 4.27
C THR A 74 -20.36 -52.46 5.20
N VAL A 75 -20.45 -52.66 6.52
CA VAL A 75 -20.54 -51.60 7.53
C VAL A 75 -19.19 -50.88 7.64
N LYS A 76 -18.08 -51.61 7.67
CA LYS A 76 -16.72 -51.02 7.68
C LYS A 76 -16.48 -50.15 6.44
N LYS A 77 -16.83 -50.68 5.26
CA LYS A 77 -16.77 -49.94 4.01
C LYS A 77 -17.62 -48.67 4.07
N LYS A 78 -18.85 -48.77 4.57
CA LYS A 78 -19.76 -47.62 4.72
C LYS A 78 -19.20 -46.58 5.69
N LEU A 79 -18.61 -47.00 6.81
CA LEU A 79 -18.00 -46.11 7.81
C LEU A 79 -16.85 -45.29 7.20
N LEU A 80 -15.97 -45.94 6.42
CA LEU A 80 -14.84 -45.28 5.76
C LEU A 80 -15.22 -44.42 4.55
N THR A 81 -16.28 -44.80 3.83
CA THR A 81 -16.78 -44.05 2.65
C THR A 81 -17.77 -42.95 3.00
N THR A 82 -18.35 -42.97 4.20
CA THR A 82 -19.26 -41.89 4.64
C THR A 82 -18.53 -40.57 4.61
N VAL A 83 -19.25 -39.54 4.18
CA VAL A 83 -18.75 -38.18 4.15
C VAL A 83 -19.55 -37.28 5.08
N ASN A 84 -18.86 -36.28 5.62
CA ASN A 84 -19.45 -35.18 6.38
C ASN A 84 -19.99 -34.06 5.47
N VAL A 85 -20.48 -32.96 6.05
CA VAL A 85 -20.99 -31.78 5.32
C VAL A 85 -19.92 -31.09 4.46
N MET A 86 -18.63 -31.30 4.77
CA MET A 86 -17.50 -30.82 3.97
C MET A 86 -17.09 -31.79 2.85
N ASN A 87 -17.85 -32.87 2.62
CA ASN A 87 -17.54 -33.98 1.72
C ASN A 87 -16.24 -34.72 2.07
N GLU A 88 -15.76 -34.61 3.30
CA GLU A 88 -14.55 -35.29 3.75
C GLU A 88 -14.89 -36.69 4.23
N THR A 89 -14.01 -37.65 3.94
CA THR A 89 -14.00 -38.98 4.59
C THR A 89 -13.23 -38.89 5.91
N PRO A 90 -13.31 -39.89 6.80
CA PRO A 90 -12.52 -39.91 8.04
C PRO A 90 -11.00 -39.77 7.78
N LEU A 91 -10.50 -40.42 6.72
CA LEU A 91 -9.11 -40.25 6.27
C LEU A 91 -8.81 -38.79 5.90
N LEU A 92 -9.65 -38.17 5.08
CA LEU A 92 -9.45 -36.78 4.66
C LEU A 92 -9.52 -35.83 5.86
N THR A 93 -10.44 -36.06 6.80
CA THR A 93 -10.57 -35.31 8.05
C THR A 93 -9.35 -35.44 8.96
N ALA A 94 -8.73 -36.63 9.04
CA ALA A 94 -7.47 -36.81 9.78
C ALA A 94 -6.34 -35.97 9.16
N ILE A 95 -6.26 -35.91 7.82
CA ILE A 95 -5.24 -35.15 7.10
C ILE A 95 -5.47 -33.64 7.24
N THR A 96 -6.71 -33.18 7.09
CA THR A 96 -7.06 -31.74 7.22
C THR A 96 -6.81 -31.24 8.63
N SER A 97 -7.01 -32.10 9.64
CA SER A 97 -6.74 -31.81 11.05
C SER A 97 -5.27 -31.95 11.44
N GLY A 98 -4.41 -32.48 10.56
CA GLY A 98 -2.96 -32.57 10.76
C GLY A 98 -2.47 -33.80 11.53
N HIS A 99 -3.31 -34.83 11.70
CA HIS A 99 -2.97 -36.03 12.47
C HIS A 99 -2.28 -37.09 11.60
N VAL A 100 -0.98 -36.85 11.32
CA VAL A 100 -0.18 -37.65 10.37
C VAL A 100 -0.15 -39.15 10.68
N THR A 101 0.05 -39.52 11.95
CA THR A 101 0.15 -40.94 12.36
C THR A 101 -1.15 -41.70 12.14
N LEU A 102 -2.28 -41.06 12.45
CA LEU A 102 -3.61 -41.60 12.19
C LEU A 102 -3.92 -41.64 10.68
N ALA A 103 -3.58 -40.59 9.95
CA ALA A 103 -3.77 -40.56 8.50
C ALA A 103 -2.97 -41.67 7.79
N ALA A 104 -1.70 -41.89 8.17
CA ALA A 104 -0.87 -42.97 7.63
C ALA A 104 -1.46 -44.36 7.94
N PHE A 105 -1.95 -44.57 9.17
CA PHE A 105 -2.63 -45.81 9.54
C PHE A 105 -3.90 -46.04 8.70
N LEU A 106 -4.76 -45.03 8.59
CA LEU A 106 -5.99 -45.13 7.80
C LEU A 106 -5.71 -45.32 6.31
N LEU A 107 -4.67 -44.67 5.77
CA LEU A 107 -4.23 -44.83 4.39
C LEU A 107 -3.79 -46.27 4.12
N LYS A 108 -2.90 -46.81 4.97
CA LYS A 108 -2.41 -48.18 4.87
C LYS A 108 -3.56 -49.19 4.97
N TYR A 109 -4.45 -49.00 5.93
CA TYR A 109 -5.63 -49.85 6.10
C TYR A 109 -6.54 -49.82 4.86
N CYS A 110 -6.86 -48.63 4.33
CA CYS A 110 -7.69 -48.50 3.14
C CYS A 110 -7.03 -49.13 1.91
N HIS A 111 -5.70 -49.04 1.79
CA HIS A 111 -4.96 -49.66 0.70
C HIS A 111 -4.99 -51.20 0.78
N GLU A 112 -4.70 -51.77 1.96
CA GLU A 112 -4.72 -53.22 2.20
C GLU A 112 -6.10 -53.84 1.95
N GLN A 113 -7.18 -53.11 2.27
CA GLN A 113 -8.56 -53.56 2.06
C GLN A 113 -9.09 -53.25 0.65
N GLY A 114 -8.31 -52.62 -0.23
CA GLY A 114 -8.72 -52.29 -1.61
C GLY A 114 -9.74 -51.15 -1.72
N PHE A 115 -9.86 -50.29 -0.70
CA PHE A 115 -10.80 -49.16 -0.68
C PHE A 115 -10.19 -47.89 -1.33
N SER A 116 -9.73 -48.01 -2.57
CA SER A 116 -9.12 -46.89 -3.32
C SER A 116 -10.07 -45.70 -3.51
N GLU A 117 -11.39 -45.96 -3.58
CA GLU A 117 -12.43 -44.92 -3.69
C GLU A 117 -12.46 -43.96 -2.50
N VAL A 118 -12.07 -44.41 -1.30
CA VAL A 118 -11.99 -43.58 -0.09
C VAL A 118 -10.82 -42.61 -0.19
N ILE A 119 -9.69 -43.09 -0.69
CA ILE A 119 -8.44 -42.32 -0.84
C ILE A 119 -8.60 -41.24 -1.92
N LEU A 120 -9.29 -41.58 -3.02
CA LEU A 120 -9.53 -40.68 -4.15
C LEU A 120 -10.63 -39.62 -3.88
N LYS A 121 -11.26 -39.63 -2.71
CA LYS A 121 -12.33 -38.70 -2.39
C LYS A 121 -11.80 -37.26 -2.29
N GLN A 122 -12.63 -36.33 -2.75
CA GLN A 122 -12.38 -34.90 -2.67
C GLN A 122 -13.38 -34.22 -1.74
N ASP A 123 -12.92 -33.20 -1.04
CA ASP A 123 -13.77 -32.35 -0.21
C ASP A 123 -14.66 -31.41 -1.05
N LYS A 124 -15.40 -30.54 -0.37
CA LYS A 124 -16.28 -29.51 -0.97
C LYS A 124 -15.52 -28.51 -1.86
N HIS A 125 -14.22 -28.34 -1.65
CA HIS A 125 -13.33 -27.51 -2.44
C HIS A 125 -12.62 -28.29 -3.54
N LYS A 126 -13.00 -29.54 -3.79
CA LYS A 126 -12.33 -30.46 -4.71
C LYS A 126 -10.86 -30.75 -4.35
N CYS A 127 -10.44 -30.47 -3.11
CA CYS A 127 -9.13 -30.85 -2.62
C CYS A 127 -9.17 -32.33 -2.22
N ASN A 128 -8.21 -33.10 -2.72
CA ASN A 128 -7.99 -34.48 -2.28
C ASN A 128 -6.98 -34.54 -1.12
N ALA A 129 -6.73 -35.74 -0.61
CA ALA A 129 -5.77 -36.01 0.46
C ALA A 129 -4.38 -35.41 0.20
N LEU A 130 -3.90 -35.47 -1.04
CA LEU A 130 -2.58 -34.98 -1.41
C LEU A 130 -2.49 -33.44 -1.39
N HIS A 131 -3.55 -32.73 -1.81
CA HIS A 131 -3.59 -31.27 -1.70
C HIS A 131 -3.42 -30.83 -0.23
N HIS A 132 -4.19 -31.43 0.68
CA HIS A 132 -4.14 -31.09 2.10
C HIS A 132 -2.82 -31.50 2.76
N ALA A 133 -2.27 -32.68 2.44
CA ALA A 133 -0.97 -33.10 2.96
C ALA A 133 0.15 -32.11 2.58
N ILE A 134 0.15 -31.61 1.34
CA ILE A 134 1.13 -30.61 0.88
C ILE A 134 0.87 -29.26 1.55
N CYS A 135 -0.38 -28.77 1.57
CA CYS A 135 -0.74 -27.48 2.18
C CYS A 135 -0.42 -27.41 3.68
N ASN A 136 -0.65 -28.50 4.41
CA ASN A 136 -0.37 -28.60 5.85
C ASN A 136 1.11 -28.86 6.17
N GLY A 137 1.93 -29.06 5.14
CA GLY A 137 3.38 -29.22 5.30
C GLY A 137 3.83 -30.64 5.64
N HIS A 138 2.95 -31.65 5.51
CA HIS A 138 3.23 -33.04 5.87
C HIS A 138 3.93 -33.79 4.73
N LYS A 139 5.25 -33.57 4.61
CA LYS A 139 6.06 -34.10 3.51
C LYS A 139 6.01 -35.63 3.39
N ASP A 140 6.28 -36.34 4.48
CA ASP A 140 6.41 -37.80 4.45
C ASP A 140 5.09 -38.47 4.10
N LEU A 141 3.98 -37.95 4.65
CA LEU A 141 2.63 -38.38 4.30
C LEU A 141 2.29 -38.11 2.83
N ALA A 142 2.69 -36.95 2.29
CA ALA A 142 2.49 -36.65 0.87
C ALA A 142 3.27 -37.63 -0.03
N LEU A 143 4.51 -38.00 0.34
CA LEU A 143 5.29 -39.00 -0.39
C LEU A 143 4.66 -40.40 -0.30
N GLU A 144 4.14 -40.77 0.88
CA GLU A 144 3.41 -42.03 1.07
C GLU A 144 2.12 -42.07 0.25
N LEU A 145 1.34 -40.98 0.23
CA LEU A 145 0.14 -40.84 -0.62
C LEU A 145 0.47 -40.95 -2.11
N ILE A 146 1.58 -40.36 -2.55
CA ILE A 146 2.03 -40.44 -3.94
C ILE A 146 2.42 -41.88 -4.31
N ALA A 147 3.13 -42.58 -3.41
CA ALA A 147 3.56 -43.96 -3.64
C ALA A 147 2.38 -44.94 -3.63
N THR A 148 1.42 -44.76 -2.73
CA THR A 148 0.26 -45.65 -2.57
C THR A 148 -0.81 -45.40 -3.62
N GLN A 149 -1.10 -44.13 -3.96
CA GLN A 149 -2.15 -43.77 -4.92
C GLN A 149 -1.71 -42.62 -5.85
N PRO A 150 -0.92 -42.91 -6.91
CA PRO A 150 -0.44 -41.91 -7.88
C PRO A 150 -1.56 -41.13 -8.59
N ALA A 151 -2.76 -41.71 -8.69
CA ALA A 151 -3.91 -41.08 -9.33
C ALA A 151 -4.34 -39.75 -8.65
N LEU A 152 -4.03 -39.55 -7.36
CA LEU A 152 -4.27 -38.28 -6.66
C LEU A 152 -3.56 -37.08 -7.31
N SER A 153 -2.48 -37.34 -8.05
CA SER A 153 -1.69 -36.31 -8.72
C SER A 153 -2.37 -35.68 -9.94
N LYS A 154 -3.46 -36.28 -10.44
CA LYS A 154 -4.18 -35.85 -11.66
C LYS A 154 -5.29 -34.84 -11.37
N ASP A 155 -5.80 -34.85 -10.15
CA ASP A 155 -6.91 -34.00 -9.74
C ASP A 155 -6.49 -32.53 -9.62
N VAL A 156 -7.48 -31.64 -9.78
CA VAL A 156 -7.34 -30.21 -9.51
C VAL A 156 -8.44 -29.75 -8.55
N ASN A 157 -8.08 -28.87 -7.64
CA ASN A 157 -9.04 -28.28 -6.72
C ASN A 157 -10.00 -27.28 -7.43
N LYS A 158 -10.94 -26.72 -6.68
CA LYS A 158 -11.93 -25.74 -7.17
C LYS A 158 -11.29 -24.49 -7.77
N TYR A 159 -10.07 -24.15 -7.35
CA TYR A 159 -9.31 -23.01 -7.85
C TYR A 159 -8.49 -23.35 -9.11
N GLY A 160 -8.47 -24.62 -9.53
CA GLY A 160 -7.72 -25.12 -10.68
C GLY A 160 -6.26 -25.45 -10.35
N GLU A 161 -5.93 -25.64 -9.07
CA GLU A 161 -4.58 -25.94 -8.62
C GLU A 161 -4.39 -27.45 -8.51
N SER A 162 -3.30 -27.93 -9.10
CA SER A 162 -2.83 -29.29 -8.97
C SER A 162 -1.91 -29.44 -7.75
N PRO A 163 -1.74 -30.68 -7.23
CA PRO A 163 -0.76 -30.95 -6.19
C PRO A 163 0.66 -30.53 -6.56
N MET A 164 1.05 -30.73 -7.84
CA MET A 164 2.36 -30.32 -8.36
C MET A 164 2.54 -28.80 -8.30
N TYR A 165 1.52 -28.04 -8.72
CA TYR A 165 1.56 -26.58 -8.66
C TYR A 165 1.65 -26.08 -7.21
N ILE A 166 0.86 -26.65 -6.30
CA ILE A 166 0.91 -26.28 -4.88
C ILE A 166 2.29 -26.57 -4.29
N ALA A 167 2.88 -27.74 -4.55
CA ALA A 167 4.21 -28.11 -4.06
C ALA A 167 5.29 -27.08 -4.47
N LEU A 168 5.22 -26.55 -5.69
CA LEU A 168 6.15 -25.53 -6.19
C LEU A 168 5.93 -24.13 -5.58
N MET A 169 4.69 -23.84 -5.17
CA MET A 169 4.31 -22.59 -4.54
C MET A 169 4.65 -22.55 -3.05
N MET A 170 4.90 -23.71 -2.43
CA MET A 170 5.43 -23.79 -1.07
C MET A 170 6.83 -23.17 -1.02
N ARG A 171 7.10 -22.38 0.02
CA ARG A 171 8.39 -21.68 0.19
C ARG A 171 9.51 -22.60 0.66
N ASP A 172 9.18 -23.76 1.20
CA ASP A 172 10.15 -24.67 1.78
C ASP A 172 10.78 -25.56 0.70
N SER A 173 12.12 -25.51 0.61
CA SER A 173 12.95 -26.35 -0.25
C SER A 173 12.65 -27.85 -0.11
N LYS A 174 12.12 -28.29 1.04
CA LYS A 174 11.78 -29.68 1.33
C LYS A 174 10.67 -30.26 0.45
N PHE A 175 9.85 -29.42 -0.20
CA PHE A 175 8.79 -29.87 -1.13
C PHE A 175 9.30 -30.14 -2.55
N THR A 176 10.58 -29.87 -2.81
CA THR A 176 11.22 -30.20 -4.10
C THR A 176 11.14 -31.70 -4.39
N ASP A 177 11.34 -32.55 -3.37
CA ASP A 177 11.27 -34.01 -3.55
C ASP A 177 9.87 -34.49 -3.96
N ILE A 178 8.82 -33.86 -3.39
CA ILE A 178 7.43 -34.14 -3.75
C ILE A 178 7.19 -33.72 -5.21
N PHE A 179 7.66 -32.53 -5.57
CA PHE A 179 7.59 -32.07 -6.95
C PHE A 179 8.29 -33.03 -7.92
N GLU A 180 9.52 -33.49 -7.63
CA GLU A 180 10.25 -34.42 -8.50
C GLU A 180 9.49 -35.75 -8.66
N LYS A 181 8.90 -36.27 -7.57
CA LYS A 181 8.05 -37.47 -7.63
C LYS A 181 6.80 -37.25 -8.46
N LEU A 182 6.14 -36.11 -8.33
CA LEU A 182 4.95 -35.77 -9.12
C LEU A 182 5.28 -35.56 -10.60
N LEU A 183 6.44 -34.96 -10.90
CA LEU A 183 6.88 -34.72 -12.27
C LEU A 183 7.07 -36.03 -13.02
N GLY A 184 7.64 -37.04 -12.36
CA GLY A 184 7.85 -38.38 -12.90
C GLY A 184 6.59 -39.24 -13.04
N ILE A 185 5.41 -38.76 -12.61
CA ILE A 185 4.15 -39.48 -12.81
C ILE A 185 3.50 -39.04 -14.12
N ASP A 186 3.28 -40.00 -15.00
CA ASP A 186 2.61 -39.79 -16.27
C ASP A 186 1.19 -39.26 -16.08
N GLY A 187 0.92 -38.13 -16.73
CA GLY A 187 -0.37 -37.45 -16.66
C GLY A 187 -0.67 -36.75 -15.34
N SER A 188 0.31 -36.57 -14.43
CA SER A 188 0.12 -35.70 -13.27
C SER A 188 -0.22 -34.28 -13.72
N SER A 189 -1.23 -33.67 -13.10
CA SER A 189 -1.68 -32.33 -13.45
C SER A 189 -0.62 -31.29 -13.09
N HIS A 190 -0.44 -30.32 -13.98
CA HIS A 190 0.48 -29.19 -13.83
C HIS A 190 -0.25 -27.85 -13.74
N SER A 191 -1.58 -27.89 -13.63
CA SER A 191 -2.46 -26.73 -13.66
C SER A 191 -2.40 -25.94 -12.35
N GLY A 192 -2.55 -24.62 -12.46
CA GLY A 192 -2.59 -23.68 -11.36
C GLY A 192 -3.72 -22.66 -11.51
N THR A 193 -3.94 -21.90 -10.45
CA THR A 193 -4.89 -20.80 -10.41
C THR A 193 -4.67 -19.81 -11.55
N TYR A 194 -5.76 -19.23 -12.08
CA TYR A 194 -5.72 -18.24 -13.16
C TYR A 194 -4.94 -18.67 -14.42
N GLY A 195 -4.92 -19.96 -14.74
CA GLY A 195 -4.23 -20.50 -15.91
C GLY A 195 -2.70 -20.50 -15.78
N TYR A 196 -2.18 -20.28 -14.57
CA TYR A 196 -0.77 -20.54 -14.32
C TYR A 196 -0.52 -22.05 -14.46
N ASN A 197 0.69 -22.43 -14.83
CA ASN A 197 1.14 -23.82 -14.84
C ASN A 197 2.31 -24.01 -13.87
N ALA A 198 2.77 -25.25 -13.72
CA ALA A 198 3.91 -25.61 -12.87
C ALA A 198 5.17 -24.78 -13.19
N LEU A 199 5.48 -24.52 -14.47
CA LEU A 199 6.66 -23.73 -14.84
C LEU A 199 6.52 -22.25 -14.40
N HIS A 200 5.32 -21.66 -14.48
CA HIS A 200 5.08 -20.33 -13.93
C HIS A 200 5.33 -20.28 -12.40
N ALA A 201 4.92 -21.32 -11.67
CA ALA A 201 5.20 -21.44 -10.23
C ALA A 201 6.70 -21.58 -9.94
N ALA A 202 7.41 -22.42 -10.69
CA ALA A 202 8.86 -22.59 -10.55
C ALA A 202 9.63 -21.28 -10.78
N ILE A 203 9.21 -20.46 -11.75
CA ILE A 203 9.79 -19.13 -11.99
C ILE A 203 9.51 -18.17 -10.82
N ARG A 204 8.33 -18.25 -10.21
CA ARG A 204 7.98 -17.44 -9.04
C ARG A 204 8.85 -17.79 -7.85
N ASN A 205 9.06 -19.09 -7.62
CA ASN A 205 9.96 -19.62 -6.59
C ASN A 205 11.41 -19.15 -6.87
N GLY A 206 11.84 -19.22 -8.13
CA GLY A 206 13.15 -18.75 -8.57
C GLY A 206 14.24 -19.82 -8.47
N ASN A 207 13.86 -21.10 -8.48
CA ASN A 207 14.80 -22.22 -8.52
C ASN A 207 15.07 -22.63 -9.98
N PRO A 208 16.26 -22.34 -10.53
CA PRO A 208 16.58 -22.62 -11.93
C PRO A 208 16.64 -24.11 -12.24
N ASP A 209 17.00 -24.97 -11.28
CA ASP A 209 17.15 -26.40 -11.51
C ASP A 209 15.78 -27.08 -11.67
N ILE A 210 14.82 -26.69 -10.84
CA ILE A 210 13.41 -27.12 -11.00
C ILE A 210 12.87 -26.71 -12.37
N ALA A 211 13.12 -25.46 -12.81
CA ALA A 211 12.64 -25.06 -14.13
C ALA A 211 13.33 -25.83 -15.26
N LYS A 212 14.63 -26.11 -15.19
CA LYS A 212 15.32 -26.95 -16.18
C LYS A 212 14.65 -28.32 -16.26
N ARG A 213 14.34 -28.94 -15.11
CA ARG A 213 13.66 -30.24 -15.06
C ARG A 213 12.29 -30.19 -15.73
N ILE A 214 11.45 -29.21 -15.36
CA ILE A 214 10.12 -29.04 -15.97
C ILE A 214 10.22 -28.85 -17.49
N ILE A 215 11.18 -28.05 -17.95
CA ILE A 215 11.36 -27.75 -19.36
C ILE A 215 11.80 -29.00 -20.14
N VAL A 216 12.65 -29.84 -19.58
CA VAL A 216 13.10 -31.10 -20.21
C VAL A 216 11.96 -32.12 -20.27
N GLU A 217 11.25 -32.34 -19.17
CA GLU A 217 10.20 -33.36 -19.09
C GLU A 217 8.88 -32.91 -19.77
N ARG A 218 8.59 -31.60 -19.73
CA ARG A 218 7.33 -31.01 -20.22
C ARG A 218 7.58 -29.69 -20.96
N PRO A 219 8.24 -29.73 -22.14
CA PRO A 219 8.65 -28.54 -22.88
C PRO A 219 7.48 -27.63 -23.29
N ASN A 220 6.29 -28.20 -23.53
CA ASN A 220 5.10 -27.46 -23.93
C ASN A 220 4.73 -26.35 -22.92
N LEU A 221 5.01 -26.56 -21.63
CA LEU A 221 4.69 -25.61 -20.56
C LEU A 221 5.43 -24.28 -20.69
N ALA A 222 6.56 -24.25 -21.40
CA ALA A 222 7.34 -23.03 -21.65
C ALA A 222 6.62 -22.03 -22.57
N THR A 223 5.64 -22.50 -23.35
CA THR A 223 4.90 -21.69 -24.33
C THR A 223 3.46 -21.39 -23.91
N GLU A 224 2.94 -22.10 -22.92
CA GLU A 224 1.58 -21.90 -22.41
C GLU A 224 1.42 -20.53 -21.75
N GLU A 225 0.33 -19.85 -22.08
CA GLU A 225 -0.01 -18.55 -21.52
C GLU A 225 -0.99 -18.68 -20.35
N ASN A 226 -0.75 -17.89 -19.30
CA ASN A 226 -1.75 -17.74 -18.25
C ASN A 226 -2.95 -16.90 -18.69
N LYS A 227 -3.95 -16.71 -17.81
CA LYS A 227 -5.13 -15.89 -18.14
C LYS A 227 -4.81 -14.44 -18.45
N ASP A 228 -3.63 -13.91 -18.13
CA ASP A 228 -3.18 -12.55 -18.49
C ASP A 228 -2.41 -12.52 -19.83
N GLY A 229 -2.36 -13.65 -20.55
CA GLY A 229 -1.58 -13.79 -21.78
C GLY A 229 -0.07 -13.79 -21.54
N ASN A 230 0.37 -14.09 -20.31
CA ASN A 230 1.80 -14.15 -19.99
C ASN A 230 2.31 -15.58 -20.11
N THR A 231 3.38 -15.77 -20.87
CA THR A 231 4.19 -16.99 -20.85
C THR A 231 5.15 -17.01 -19.65
N PRO A 232 5.75 -18.16 -19.30
CA PRO A 232 6.71 -18.25 -18.20
C PRO A 232 7.87 -17.26 -18.34
N ILE A 233 8.45 -17.09 -19.54
CA ILE A 233 9.54 -16.13 -19.76
C ILE A 233 9.11 -14.67 -19.54
N GLN A 234 7.87 -14.31 -19.90
CA GLN A 234 7.34 -12.98 -19.65
C GLN A 234 7.21 -12.71 -18.14
N LEU A 235 6.85 -13.72 -17.34
CA LEU A 235 6.85 -13.61 -15.89
C LEU A 235 8.26 -13.53 -15.29
N ALA A 236 9.22 -14.29 -15.81
CA ALA A 236 10.62 -14.18 -15.39
C ALA A 236 11.14 -12.75 -15.59
N VAL A 237 10.83 -12.14 -16.74
CA VAL A 237 11.15 -10.76 -17.04
C VAL A 237 10.41 -9.79 -16.13
N ARG A 238 9.09 -9.95 -15.96
CA ARG A 238 8.24 -9.08 -15.14
C ARG A 238 8.62 -9.09 -13.65
N TRP A 239 9.17 -10.19 -13.16
CA TRP A 239 9.58 -10.36 -11.76
C TRP A 239 11.09 -10.19 -11.52
N GLY A 240 11.87 -9.88 -12.56
CA GLY A 240 13.31 -9.64 -12.38
C GLY A 240 14.13 -10.90 -12.16
N LYS A 241 13.61 -12.09 -12.51
CA LYS A 241 14.24 -13.40 -12.22
C LYS A 241 15.26 -13.77 -13.30
N ILE A 242 16.46 -13.20 -13.20
CA ILE A 242 17.52 -13.32 -14.22
C ILE A 242 17.95 -14.77 -14.47
N ASP A 243 18.15 -15.56 -13.42
CA ASP A 243 18.61 -16.94 -13.60
C ASP A 243 17.54 -17.82 -14.28
N MET A 244 16.26 -17.56 -13.99
CA MET A 244 15.14 -18.20 -14.67
C MET A 244 15.09 -17.80 -16.15
N LEU A 245 15.29 -16.51 -16.44
CA LEU A 245 15.37 -16.00 -17.81
C LEU A 245 16.50 -16.71 -18.59
N ARG A 246 17.68 -16.86 -17.98
CA ARG A 246 18.83 -17.56 -18.60
C ARG A 246 18.51 -19.01 -18.91
N VAL A 247 17.86 -19.72 -18.00
CA VAL A 247 17.44 -21.11 -18.23
C VAL A 247 16.51 -21.20 -19.44
N LEU A 248 15.49 -20.34 -19.50
CA LEU A 248 14.51 -20.35 -20.59
C LEU A 248 15.13 -19.99 -21.94
N LEU A 249 15.98 -18.95 -22.00
CA LEU A 249 16.63 -18.51 -23.24
C LEU A 249 17.69 -19.49 -23.74
N LYS A 250 18.35 -20.23 -22.83
CA LYS A 250 19.28 -21.30 -23.22
C LYS A 250 18.56 -22.51 -23.80
N HIS A 251 17.38 -22.82 -23.30
CA HIS A 251 16.57 -23.92 -23.83
C HIS A 251 15.96 -23.55 -25.19
N ASP A 252 15.33 -22.39 -25.30
CA ASP A 252 14.72 -21.91 -26.53
C ASP A 252 14.89 -20.40 -26.67
N ARG A 253 15.81 -20.00 -27.56
CA ARG A 253 16.12 -18.59 -27.85
C ARG A 253 14.95 -17.87 -28.54
N SER A 254 14.06 -18.59 -29.23
CA SER A 254 12.89 -17.99 -29.89
C SER A 254 11.94 -17.34 -28.87
N GLN A 255 11.95 -17.84 -27.62
CA GLN A 255 11.19 -17.26 -26.50
C GLN A 255 11.60 -15.81 -26.21
N GLY A 256 12.81 -15.37 -26.59
CA GLY A 256 13.23 -13.98 -26.40
C GLY A 256 12.48 -12.96 -27.28
N TYR A 257 11.71 -13.43 -28.25
CA TYR A 257 10.96 -12.59 -29.21
C TYR A 257 9.45 -12.59 -28.94
N VAL A 258 8.98 -13.23 -27.86
CA VAL A 258 7.56 -13.30 -27.55
C VAL A 258 6.98 -11.93 -27.20
N ILE A 259 5.75 -11.71 -27.65
CA ILE A 259 4.96 -10.51 -27.39
C ILE A 259 3.69 -10.95 -26.66
N ASN A 260 3.36 -10.30 -25.55
CA ASN A 260 2.16 -10.63 -24.78
C ASN A 260 0.92 -10.34 -25.63
N ARG A 261 0.04 -11.33 -25.81
CA ARG A 261 -1.12 -11.22 -26.72
C ARG A 261 -2.15 -10.18 -26.27
N LYS A 262 -2.29 -9.93 -24.97
CA LYS A 262 -3.31 -9.03 -24.41
C LYS A 262 -2.92 -7.57 -24.48
N ASN A 263 -1.70 -7.23 -24.08
CA ASN A 263 -1.25 -5.84 -24.01
C ASN A 263 -0.28 -5.45 -25.14
N GLY A 264 0.20 -6.43 -25.90
CA GLY A 264 1.16 -6.24 -26.98
C GLY A 264 2.58 -5.95 -26.52
N TYR A 265 2.96 -6.24 -25.26
CA TYR A 265 4.26 -5.90 -24.69
C TYR A 265 5.32 -6.93 -25.09
N PRO A 266 6.41 -6.52 -25.75
CA PRO A 266 7.63 -7.32 -25.81
C PRO A 266 8.31 -7.45 -24.45
N LEU A 267 9.27 -8.37 -24.35
CA LEU A 267 10.06 -8.57 -23.13
C LEU A 267 10.80 -7.31 -22.67
N LEU A 268 11.48 -6.60 -23.59
CA LEU A 268 12.21 -5.37 -23.24
C LEU A 268 11.30 -4.27 -22.69
N LEU A 269 10.05 -4.19 -23.18
CA LEU A 269 9.06 -3.24 -22.68
C LEU A 269 8.61 -3.58 -21.25
N SER A 270 8.44 -4.87 -20.97
CA SER A 270 8.10 -5.38 -19.64
C SER A 270 9.23 -5.14 -18.64
N ALA A 271 10.48 -5.33 -19.05
CA ALA A 271 11.65 -4.98 -18.24
C ALA A 271 11.71 -3.47 -17.97
N ALA A 272 11.49 -2.63 -19.00
CA ALA A 272 11.42 -1.18 -18.87
C ALA A 272 10.33 -0.71 -17.91
N HIS A 273 9.17 -1.37 -17.91
CA HIS A 273 8.07 -1.02 -17.00
C HIS A 273 8.43 -1.20 -15.53
N ARG A 274 9.20 -2.25 -15.21
CA ARG A 274 9.60 -2.60 -13.85
C ARG A 274 11.00 -2.11 -13.46
N GLY A 275 11.75 -1.54 -14.40
CA GLY A 275 13.11 -1.03 -14.16
C GLY A 275 14.18 -2.13 -14.10
N HIS A 276 13.93 -3.33 -14.63
CA HIS A 276 14.85 -4.46 -14.52
C HIS A 276 15.97 -4.39 -15.57
N VAL A 277 16.99 -3.55 -15.33
CA VAL A 277 18.14 -3.34 -16.23
C VAL A 277 18.92 -4.62 -16.50
N ALA A 278 19.23 -5.40 -15.45
CA ALA A 278 20.02 -6.62 -15.60
C ALA A 278 19.30 -7.69 -16.46
N VAL A 279 17.96 -7.77 -16.34
CA VAL A 279 17.13 -8.61 -17.22
C VAL A 279 17.21 -8.13 -18.66
N ALA A 280 17.11 -6.81 -18.91
CA ALA A 280 17.21 -6.26 -20.25
C ALA A 280 18.59 -6.50 -20.89
N ARG A 281 19.68 -6.38 -20.12
CA ARG A 281 21.04 -6.72 -20.59
C ARG A 281 21.14 -8.18 -21.01
N GLU A 282 20.58 -9.10 -20.23
CA GLU A 282 20.57 -10.52 -20.58
C GLU A 282 19.71 -10.80 -21.82
N ILE A 283 18.53 -10.16 -21.95
CA ILE A 283 17.72 -10.27 -23.18
C ILE A 283 18.53 -9.82 -24.39
N ILE A 284 19.20 -8.66 -24.35
CA ILE A 284 19.96 -8.16 -25.51
C ILE A 284 21.19 -9.02 -25.82
N LYS A 285 21.82 -9.58 -24.78
CA LYS A 285 22.95 -10.51 -24.94
C LYS A 285 22.52 -11.78 -25.67
N TYR A 286 21.37 -12.35 -25.29
CA TYR A 286 20.82 -13.57 -25.88
C TYR A 286 19.88 -13.31 -27.05
N CYS A 287 19.44 -12.10 -27.34
CA CYS A 287 18.54 -11.76 -28.43
C CYS A 287 18.81 -10.30 -28.83
N PRO A 288 19.88 -10.01 -29.60
CA PRO A 288 20.24 -8.64 -29.99
C PRO A 288 19.12 -7.89 -30.71
N ASP A 289 18.30 -8.62 -31.46
CA ASP A 289 17.18 -8.09 -32.25
C ASP A 289 15.82 -8.21 -31.54
N ALA A 290 15.83 -8.38 -30.21
CA ALA A 290 14.60 -8.49 -29.43
C ALA A 290 13.70 -7.24 -29.64
N PRO A 291 12.38 -7.41 -29.80
CA PRO A 291 11.50 -6.28 -30.07
C PRO A 291 11.50 -5.29 -28.89
N TYR A 292 11.69 -4.01 -29.19
CA TYR A 292 11.78 -2.93 -28.21
C TYR A 292 10.55 -2.03 -28.16
N CYS A 293 9.57 -2.24 -29.04
CA CYS A 293 8.33 -1.46 -29.09
C CYS A 293 7.13 -2.33 -29.47
N LYS A 294 5.93 -1.82 -29.16
CA LYS A 294 4.68 -2.43 -29.64
C LYS A 294 4.36 -1.95 -31.05
N LYS A 295 3.32 -2.53 -31.66
CA LYS A 295 2.81 -2.14 -32.99
C LYS A 295 2.39 -0.66 -33.09
N ASP A 296 2.05 -0.03 -31.97
CA ASP A 296 1.68 1.40 -31.88
C ASP A 296 2.90 2.34 -31.78
N GLY A 297 4.12 1.83 -31.96
CA GLY A 297 5.35 2.63 -31.81
C GLY A 297 5.76 2.92 -30.37
N TRP A 298 5.02 2.44 -29.35
CA TRP A 298 5.38 2.65 -27.95
C TRP A 298 6.62 1.83 -27.58
N THR A 299 7.77 2.51 -27.44
CA THR A 299 9.08 1.90 -27.15
C THR A 299 9.35 1.66 -25.66
N CYS A 300 10.36 0.85 -25.34
CA CYS A 300 10.78 0.59 -23.96
C CYS A 300 11.27 1.87 -23.26
N LEU A 301 11.85 2.83 -24.01
CA LEU A 301 12.23 4.13 -23.47
C LEU A 301 10.99 4.95 -23.04
N HIS A 302 9.96 5.03 -23.90
CA HIS A 302 8.69 5.69 -23.52
C HIS A 302 8.10 5.07 -22.24
N LYS A 303 8.15 3.74 -22.13
CA LYS A 303 7.65 3.03 -20.96
C LYS A 303 8.49 3.31 -19.70
N ALA A 304 9.82 3.30 -19.81
CA ALA A 304 10.73 3.58 -18.70
C ALA A 304 10.55 5.01 -18.17
N VAL A 305 10.44 6.01 -19.05
CA VAL A 305 10.17 7.41 -18.70
C VAL A 305 8.82 7.53 -17.98
N LYS A 306 7.75 6.98 -18.56
CA LYS A 306 6.41 7.02 -17.96
C LYS A 306 6.40 6.36 -16.58
N SER A 307 7.10 5.23 -16.42
CA SER A 307 7.24 4.54 -15.13
C SER A 307 8.22 5.22 -14.16
N GLY A 308 9.10 6.13 -14.60
CA GLY A 308 10.07 6.82 -13.74
C GLY A 308 11.31 6.01 -13.42
N ASN A 309 11.62 5.02 -14.24
CA ASN A 309 12.72 4.10 -14.00
C ASN A 309 14.03 4.71 -14.54
N MET A 310 14.61 5.66 -13.81
CA MET A 310 15.82 6.40 -14.21
C MET A 310 16.98 5.49 -14.60
N GLU A 311 17.28 4.47 -13.80
CA GLU A 311 18.37 3.50 -14.11
C GLU A 311 18.15 2.80 -15.46
N PHE A 312 16.89 2.54 -15.83
CA PHE A 312 16.58 1.95 -17.13
C PHE A 312 16.71 2.96 -18.27
N VAL A 313 16.38 4.23 -18.03
CA VAL A 313 16.64 5.32 -18.98
C VAL A 313 18.14 5.44 -19.23
N GLU A 314 18.96 5.54 -18.18
CA GLU A 314 20.42 5.61 -18.30
C GLU A 314 21.00 4.39 -19.02
N PHE A 315 20.47 3.20 -18.75
CA PHE A 315 20.84 1.99 -19.47
C PHE A 315 20.58 2.11 -20.98
N ILE A 316 19.39 2.56 -21.39
CA ILE A 316 19.06 2.76 -22.82
C ILE A 316 20.00 3.80 -23.44
N LEU A 317 20.27 4.90 -22.74
CA LEU A 317 21.12 5.99 -23.22
C LEU A 317 22.59 5.59 -23.35
N GLY A 318 23.06 4.69 -22.48
CA GLY A 318 24.41 4.13 -22.50
C GLY A 318 24.60 2.96 -23.46
N GLU A 319 23.53 2.31 -23.93
CA GLU A 319 23.59 1.16 -24.84
C GLU A 319 23.50 1.60 -26.31
N PRO A 320 24.59 1.54 -27.10
CA PRO A 320 24.62 2.06 -28.48
C PRO A 320 23.52 1.47 -29.37
N ARG A 321 23.15 0.20 -29.17
CA ARG A 321 22.11 -0.49 -29.94
C ARG A 321 20.71 0.10 -29.72
N LEU A 322 20.48 0.74 -28.56
CA LEU A 322 19.19 1.30 -28.16
C LEU A 322 19.14 2.83 -28.27
N GLN A 323 20.25 3.51 -28.58
CA GLN A 323 20.26 4.97 -28.73
C GLN A 323 19.29 5.48 -29.79
N LYS A 324 19.03 4.69 -30.85
CA LYS A 324 18.01 5.01 -31.87
C LYS A 324 16.60 5.24 -31.29
N LEU A 325 16.30 4.70 -30.11
CA LEU A 325 14.99 4.83 -29.47
C LEU A 325 14.69 6.22 -28.94
N VAL A 326 15.73 7.04 -28.73
CA VAL A 326 15.65 8.38 -28.15
C VAL A 326 14.75 9.31 -28.97
N ASN A 327 14.86 9.24 -30.30
CA ASN A 327 14.09 10.04 -31.25
C ASN A 327 12.89 9.29 -31.85
N MET A 328 12.62 8.05 -31.41
CA MET A 328 11.44 7.32 -31.90
C MET A 328 10.16 7.94 -31.36
N ARG A 329 9.14 7.95 -32.22
CA ARG A 329 7.83 8.55 -31.93
C ARG A 329 6.83 7.46 -31.56
N SER A 330 6.01 7.74 -30.55
CA SER A 330 4.84 6.94 -30.22
C SER A 330 3.71 7.14 -31.25
N SER A 331 2.61 6.40 -31.11
CA SER A 331 1.39 6.61 -31.91
C SER A 331 0.81 8.03 -31.82
N LYS A 332 1.15 8.80 -30.78
CA LYS A 332 0.78 10.22 -30.64
C LYS A 332 1.83 11.17 -31.24
N GLY A 333 2.79 10.65 -32.01
CA GLY A 333 3.91 11.42 -32.54
C GLY A 333 4.93 11.89 -31.49
N LYS A 334 4.69 11.63 -30.19
CA LYS A 334 5.50 12.10 -29.07
C LYS A 334 6.74 11.23 -28.87
N THR A 335 7.88 11.85 -28.60
CA THR A 335 9.14 11.16 -28.21
C THR A 335 9.21 10.90 -26.70
N ALA A 336 10.24 10.19 -26.24
CA ALA A 336 10.49 9.99 -24.82
C ALA A 336 10.63 11.31 -24.04
N LEU A 337 11.20 12.35 -24.65
CA LEU A 337 11.36 13.67 -24.03
C LEU A 337 10.00 14.33 -23.75
N HIS A 338 9.03 14.23 -24.67
CA HIS A 338 7.69 14.77 -24.47
C HIS A 338 7.04 14.19 -23.20
N TYR A 339 7.12 12.86 -23.01
CA TYR A 339 6.57 12.22 -21.81
C TYR A 339 7.38 12.52 -20.53
N ALA A 340 8.68 12.78 -20.64
CA ALA A 340 9.51 13.16 -19.49
C ALA A 340 9.10 14.55 -18.96
N ILE A 341 8.85 15.48 -19.89
CA ILE A 341 8.39 16.84 -19.58
C ILE A 341 6.97 16.81 -19.03
N GLN A 342 6.06 16.07 -19.67
CA GLN A 342 4.68 15.90 -19.16
C GLN A 342 4.66 15.34 -17.74
N LYS A 343 5.61 14.45 -17.40
CA LYS A 343 5.76 13.90 -16.05
C LYS A 343 6.41 14.87 -15.06
N CYS A 344 7.09 15.91 -15.55
CA CYS A 344 7.79 16.89 -14.73
C CYS A 344 8.91 16.26 -13.87
N ASP A 345 9.75 15.42 -14.50
CA ASP A 345 10.91 14.79 -13.85
C ASP A 345 12.23 15.38 -14.37
N PRO A 346 12.87 16.31 -13.61
CA PRO A 346 14.06 17.02 -14.08
C PRO A 346 15.26 16.10 -14.31
N LYS A 347 15.38 15.00 -13.55
CA LYS A 347 16.50 14.06 -13.70
C LYS A 347 16.43 13.33 -15.04
N ILE A 348 15.24 12.82 -15.39
CA ILE A 348 15.03 12.14 -16.66
C ILE A 348 15.18 13.12 -17.82
N VAL A 349 14.64 14.34 -17.70
CA VAL A 349 14.79 15.39 -18.74
C VAL A 349 16.26 15.72 -18.95
N ALA A 350 17.02 15.98 -17.88
CA ALA A 350 18.45 16.28 -17.98
C ALA A 350 19.24 15.15 -18.66
N ALA A 351 18.98 13.89 -18.29
CA ALA A 351 19.66 12.75 -18.91
C ALA A 351 19.33 12.59 -20.40
N LEU A 352 18.07 12.84 -20.79
CA LEU A 352 17.65 12.81 -22.19
C LEU A 352 18.32 13.93 -23.00
N LEU A 353 18.39 15.14 -22.45
CA LEU A 353 18.99 16.31 -23.12
C LEU A 353 20.52 16.19 -23.30
N ASP A 354 21.22 15.46 -22.43
CA ASP A 354 22.66 15.16 -22.59
C ASP A 354 22.96 14.39 -23.90
N LYS A 355 22.01 13.58 -24.38
CA LYS A 355 22.19 12.71 -25.53
C LYS A 355 21.64 13.29 -26.82
N LYS A 356 22.25 14.37 -27.35
CA LYS A 356 22.00 14.97 -28.69
C LYS A 356 20.59 14.67 -29.25
N ILE A 357 19.56 14.97 -28.46
CA ILE A 357 18.17 14.71 -28.82
C ILE A 357 17.79 15.64 -29.96
N ASP A 358 16.99 15.13 -30.89
CA ASP A 358 16.36 15.99 -31.88
C ASP A 358 15.13 16.68 -31.26
N LEU A 359 15.32 17.94 -30.86
CA LEU A 359 14.29 18.80 -30.27
C LEU A 359 13.27 19.30 -31.31
N THR A 360 13.55 19.13 -32.60
CA THR A 360 12.67 19.58 -33.70
C THR A 360 11.50 18.63 -33.94
N ILE A 361 11.53 17.43 -33.34
CA ILE A 361 10.46 16.44 -33.49
C ILE A 361 9.20 16.93 -32.77
N LEU A 362 8.14 17.13 -33.55
CA LEU A 362 6.83 17.55 -33.04
C LEU A 362 5.92 16.34 -32.75
N GLY A 363 5.06 16.48 -31.75
CA GLY A 363 3.93 15.59 -31.50
C GLY A 363 2.93 15.58 -32.66
N SER A 364 1.95 14.66 -32.61
CA SER A 364 0.86 14.64 -33.61
C SER A 364 -0.04 15.87 -33.56
N ASP A 365 -0.02 16.57 -32.43
CA ASP A 365 -0.66 17.86 -32.18
C ASP A 365 0.14 19.05 -32.72
N GLY A 366 1.31 18.81 -33.33
CA GLY A 366 2.20 19.86 -33.84
C GLY A 366 3.00 20.57 -32.73
N ASN A 367 2.91 20.10 -31.49
CA ASN A 367 3.58 20.71 -30.36
C ASN A 367 5.01 20.17 -30.20
N ALA A 368 5.95 21.08 -29.92
CA ALA A 368 7.30 20.71 -29.48
C ALA A 368 7.27 20.18 -28.05
N ALA A 369 8.30 19.44 -27.64
CA ALA A 369 8.36 18.81 -26.32
C ALA A 369 8.17 19.79 -25.15
N ALA A 370 8.65 21.03 -25.29
CA ALA A 370 8.50 22.08 -24.28
C ALA A 370 7.03 22.44 -23.96
N TRP A 371 6.12 22.31 -24.94
CA TRP A 371 4.70 22.61 -24.75
C TRP A 371 3.99 21.61 -23.82
N GLU A 372 4.58 20.44 -23.59
CA GLU A 372 4.07 19.45 -22.64
C GLU A 372 4.07 19.99 -21.19
N LEU A 373 4.84 21.06 -20.89
CA LEU A 373 4.78 21.77 -19.61
C LEU A 373 3.40 22.35 -19.31
N ARG A 374 2.61 22.66 -20.36
CA ARG A 374 1.22 23.12 -20.22
C ARG A 374 0.33 22.05 -19.60
N ASP A 375 0.52 20.79 -19.99
CA ASP A 375 -0.23 19.66 -19.41
C ASP A 375 0.14 19.43 -17.93
N ALA A 376 1.29 19.95 -17.49
CA ALA A 376 1.81 19.84 -16.13
C ALA A 376 1.61 21.14 -15.30
N LEU A 377 0.68 22.03 -15.69
CA LEU A 377 0.49 23.33 -15.04
C LEU A 377 0.08 23.23 -13.56
N ASP A 378 -0.59 22.14 -13.18
CA ASP A 378 -0.92 21.86 -11.77
C ASP A 378 0.34 21.72 -10.91
N SER A 379 1.46 21.30 -11.52
CA SER A 379 2.76 21.19 -10.87
C SER A 379 3.60 22.47 -10.96
N ALA A 380 3.07 23.57 -11.49
CA ALA A 380 3.83 24.80 -11.70
C ALA A 380 4.40 25.42 -10.40
N LYS A 381 3.78 25.17 -9.24
CA LYS A 381 4.32 25.54 -7.91
C LYS A 381 5.51 24.69 -7.47
N THR A 382 5.78 23.58 -8.16
CA THR A 382 6.82 22.63 -7.77
C THR A 382 8.17 23.05 -8.33
N LEU A 383 9.22 22.78 -7.55
CA LEU A 383 10.60 23.01 -7.98
C LEU A 383 10.93 22.27 -9.28
N ASN A 384 10.37 21.07 -9.46
CA ASN A 384 10.58 20.25 -10.64
C ASN A 384 10.10 20.94 -11.93
N TRP A 385 8.95 21.63 -11.90
CA TRP A 385 8.43 22.30 -13.10
C TRP A 385 9.34 23.45 -13.50
N ASN A 386 9.80 24.24 -12.53
CA ASN A 386 10.76 25.30 -12.78
C ASN A 386 12.09 24.77 -13.30
N GLU A 387 12.60 23.68 -12.73
CA GLU A 387 13.85 23.06 -13.18
C GLU A 387 13.73 22.51 -14.61
N VAL A 388 12.63 21.82 -14.94
CA VAL A 388 12.36 21.32 -16.31
C VAL A 388 12.21 22.48 -17.30
N SER A 389 11.47 23.54 -16.95
CA SER A 389 11.33 24.74 -17.78
C SER A 389 12.70 25.37 -18.09
N MET A 390 13.57 25.47 -17.08
CA MET A 390 14.92 25.99 -17.24
C MET A 390 15.81 25.09 -18.12
N LEU A 391 15.73 23.77 -17.93
CA LEU A 391 16.44 22.81 -18.77
C LEU A 391 16.01 22.93 -20.24
N MET A 392 14.71 23.10 -20.49
CA MET A 392 14.17 23.26 -21.84
C MET A 392 14.58 24.59 -22.48
N ILE A 393 14.56 25.71 -21.74
CA ILE A 393 15.04 27.01 -22.23
C ILE A 393 16.52 26.93 -22.63
N LYS A 394 17.34 26.22 -21.84
CA LYS A 394 18.77 26.05 -22.12
C LYS A 394 19.01 25.17 -23.35
N ALA A 395 18.21 24.13 -23.53
CA ALA A 395 18.37 23.16 -24.61
C ALA A 395 17.79 23.63 -25.95
N ASP A 396 16.69 24.41 -25.93
CA ASP A 396 16.00 24.89 -27.13
C ASP A 396 15.77 26.42 -27.09
N PRO A 397 16.82 27.23 -27.33
CA PRO A 397 16.71 28.70 -27.29
C PRO A 397 15.63 29.29 -28.22
N PRO A 398 15.40 28.78 -29.45
CA PRO A 398 14.31 29.25 -30.32
C PRO A 398 12.93 29.15 -29.68
N ASN A 399 12.65 28.09 -28.91
CA ASN A 399 11.39 27.92 -28.19
C ASN A 399 11.41 28.52 -26.77
N ALA A 400 12.46 29.20 -26.35
CA ALA A 400 12.51 29.82 -25.01
C ALA A 400 11.34 30.79 -24.78
N LYS A 401 10.93 31.55 -25.81
CA LYS A 401 9.81 32.50 -25.73
C LYS A 401 8.48 31.81 -25.41
N SER A 402 8.23 30.61 -25.94
CA SER A 402 6.99 29.88 -25.63
C SER A 402 6.99 29.35 -24.19
N VAL A 403 8.15 28.89 -23.71
CA VAL A 403 8.31 28.48 -22.29
C VAL A 403 8.12 29.67 -21.34
N TYR A 404 8.65 30.84 -21.68
CA TYR A 404 8.40 32.07 -20.92
C TYR A 404 6.92 32.46 -20.90
N ASN A 405 6.23 32.40 -22.03
CA ASN A 405 4.79 32.67 -22.08
C ASN A 405 3.99 31.68 -21.23
N LEU A 406 4.37 30.39 -21.24
CA LEU A 406 3.76 29.36 -20.39
C LEU A 406 4.02 29.61 -18.90
N HIS A 407 5.23 30.06 -18.54
CA HIS A 407 5.56 30.46 -17.18
C HIS A 407 4.71 31.65 -16.72
N GLU A 408 4.55 32.69 -17.55
CA GLU A 408 3.67 33.82 -17.22
C GLU A 408 2.20 33.39 -17.11
N GLU A 409 1.70 32.54 -18.01
CA GLU A 409 0.34 31.99 -17.90
C GLU A 409 0.16 31.19 -16.59
N ALA A 410 1.16 30.38 -16.22
CA ALA A 410 1.18 29.65 -14.97
C ALA A 410 1.15 30.61 -13.78
N LYS A 411 2.03 31.61 -13.78
CA LYS A 411 2.15 32.64 -12.75
C LYS A 411 0.86 33.42 -12.58
N GLU A 412 0.21 33.85 -13.66
CA GLU A 412 -1.09 34.54 -13.60
C GLU A 412 -2.17 33.65 -12.99
N LYS A 413 -2.26 32.37 -13.37
CA LYS A 413 -3.20 31.43 -12.74
C LYS A 413 -2.89 31.24 -11.26
N LEU A 414 -1.62 31.17 -10.88
CA LEU A 414 -1.20 31.09 -9.48
C LEU A 414 -1.54 32.36 -8.70
N ILE A 415 -1.35 33.55 -9.28
CA ILE A 415 -1.72 34.83 -8.69
C ILE A 415 -3.24 34.92 -8.54
N ASN A 416 -4.02 34.48 -9.53
CA ASN A 416 -5.47 34.51 -9.45
C ASN A 416 -6.02 33.50 -8.42
N ALA A 417 -5.43 32.30 -8.35
CA ALA A 417 -5.75 31.31 -7.33
C ALA A 417 -5.37 31.81 -5.93
N SER A 418 -4.16 32.36 -5.76
CA SER A 418 -3.70 32.91 -4.48
C SER A 418 -4.51 34.13 -4.06
N ARG A 419 -4.98 34.96 -5.00
CA ARG A 419 -5.89 36.08 -4.74
C ARG A 419 -7.25 35.58 -4.22
N LYS A 420 -7.77 34.50 -4.79
CA LYS A 420 -9.01 33.84 -4.35
C LYS A 420 -8.86 33.22 -2.95
N ASP A 421 -7.74 32.54 -2.70
CA ASP A 421 -7.42 31.96 -1.39
C ASP A 421 -7.10 33.04 -0.34
N ALA A 422 -6.43 34.12 -0.73
CA ALA A 422 -6.15 35.26 0.13
C ALA A 422 -7.44 35.99 0.50
N ARG A 423 -8.42 36.07 -0.40
CA ARG A 423 -9.75 36.64 -0.11
C ARG A 423 -10.47 35.82 0.97
N SER A 424 -10.53 34.50 0.81
CA SER A 424 -11.17 33.62 1.81
C SER A 424 -10.43 33.65 3.15
N LEU A 425 -9.09 33.51 3.12
CA LEU A 425 -8.25 33.54 4.32
C LEU A 425 -8.31 34.88 5.05
N THR A 426 -8.31 36.00 4.31
CA THR A 426 -8.36 37.32 4.93
C THR A 426 -9.74 37.59 5.52
N GLN A 427 -10.83 37.09 4.91
CA GLN A 427 -12.16 37.16 5.54
C GLN A 427 -12.22 36.38 6.86
N THR A 428 -11.64 35.18 6.92
CA THR A 428 -11.50 34.41 8.17
C THR A 428 -10.61 35.14 9.19
N TYR A 429 -9.47 35.69 8.75
CA TYR A 429 -8.54 36.44 9.60
C TYR A 429 -9.20 37.68 10.19
N THR A 430 -9.92 38.47 9.40
CA THR A 430 -10.66 39.64 9.86
C THR A 430 -11.73 39.26 10.87
N SER A 431 -12.43 38.13 10.66
CA SER A 431 -13.40 37.61 11.63
C SER A 431 -12.73 37.22 12.96
N ASN A 432 -11.66 36.42 12.89
CA ASN A 432 -10.94 35.98 14.09
C ASN A 432 -10.26 37.15 14.83
N THR A 433 -9.68 38.10 14.10
CA THR A 433 -9.04 39.29 14.66
C THR A 433 -10.07 40.20 15.33
N SER A 434 -11.26 40.36 14.75
CA SER A 434 -12.34 41.09 15.40
C SER A 434 -12.77 40.44 16.73
N LEU A 435 -12.84 39.10 16.77
CA LEU A 435 -13.19 38.36 17.98
C LEU A 435 -12.12 38.52 19.06
N VAL A 436 -10.84 38.36 18.70
CA VAL A 436 -9.70 38.55 19.63
C VAL A 436 -9.64 39.98 20.14
N ALA A 437 -9.87 40.98 19.27
CA ALA A 437 -9.88 42.38 19.65
C ALA A 437 -11.03 42.70 20.62
N ILE A 438 -12.23 42.19 20.36
CA ILE A 438 -13.38 42.31 21.28
C ILE A 438 -13.08 41.62 22.61
N LEU A 439 -12.45 40.43 22.60
CA LEU A 439 -12.09 39.72 23.83
C LEU A 439 -11.05 40.50 24.65
N ILE A 440 -10.02 41.06 24.01
CA ILE A 440 -9.02 41.91 24.68
C ILE A 440 -9.70 43.15 25.26
N ALA A 441 -10.52 43.85 24.47
CA ALA A 441 -11.29 45.00 24.96
C ALA A 441 -12.17 44.65 26.17
N THR A 442 -12.79 43.46 26.16
CA THR A 442 -13.63 42.98 27.26
C THR A 442 -12.82 42.69 28.51
N ILE A 443 -11.66 42.03 28.37
CA ILE A 443 -10.76 41.72 29.49
C ILE A 443 -10.20 43.01 30.11
N THR A 444 -9.74 43.95 29.28
CA THR A 444 -9.22 45.24 29.75
C THR A 444 -10.33 46.07 30.41
N PHE A 445 -11.52 46.11 29.79
CA PHE A 445 -12.68 46.78 30.40
C PHE A 445 -13.02 46.21 31.77
N ALA A 446 -13.05 44.88 31.92
CA ALA A 446 -13.28 44.24 33.21
C ALA A 446 -12.15 44.53 34.22
N ALA A 447 -10.90 44.55 33.77
CA ALA A 447 -9.73 44.86 34.60
C ALA A 447 -9.75 46.30 35.15
N ALA A 448 -10.29 47.26 34.39
CA ALA A 448 -10.47 48.63 34.83
C ALA A 448 -11.43 48.78 36.03
N PHE A 449 -12.40 47.87 36.19
CA PHE A 449 -13.37 47.87 37.32
C PHE A 449 -13.05 46.84 38.41
N THR A 450 -12.06 45.96 38.18
CA THR A 450 -11.58 44.97 39.15
C THR A 450 -10.16 45.31 39.59
N LEU A 451 -10.00 46.51 40.14
CA LEU A 451 -8.69 47.12 40.38
C LEU A 451 -7.82 46.28 41.35
N PRO A 452 -6.55 46.05 41.00
CA PRO A 452 -5.60 45.38 41.89
C PRO A 452 -5.49 46.11 43.23
N GLY A 453 -5.74 45.40 44.33
CA GLY A 453 -5.73 45.96 45.69
C GLY A 453 -7.08 46.46 46.20
N GLY A 454 -8.12 46.53 45.36
CA GLY A 454 -9.49 46.87 45.76
C GLY A 454 -9.74 48.37 46.03
N TYR A 455 -10.93 48.64 46.55
CA TYR A 455 -11.41 49.99 46.88
C TYR A 455 -11.37 50.24 48.38
N SER A 456 -11.05 51.47 48.78
CA SER A 456 -11.11 51.87 50.18
C SER A 456 -12.56 51.89 50.67
N SER A 457 -12.79 51.39 51.88
CA SER A 457 -14.09 51.44 52.59
C SER A 457 -14.14 52.54 53.67
N ASP A 458 -13.06 53.31 53.84
CA ASP A 458 -12.96 54.31 54.91
C ASP A 458 -13.88 55.52 54.65
N ALA A 459 -14.57 55.99 55.69
CA ALA A 459 -15.49 57.13 55.60
C ALA A 459 -14.75 58.39 55.07
N GLY A 460 -15.21 58.91 53.93
CA GLY A 460 -14.57 60.04 53.22
C GLY A 460 -13.64 59.65 52.07
N SER A 461 -13.31 58.36 51.90
CA SER A 461 -12.53 57.86 50.75
C SER A 461 -13.17 56.64 50.07
N GLN A 462 -14.46 56.40 50.35
CA GLN A 462 -15.21 55.28 49.81
C GLN A 462 -15.18 55.28 48.28
N GLY A 463 -14.73 54.16 47.70
CA GLY A 463 -14.64 53.98 46.25
C GLY A 463 -13.35 54.49 45.60
N LEU A 464 -12.39 55.05 46.35
CA LEU A 464 -11.06 55.36 45.81
C LEU A 464 -10.18 54.10 45.76
N PRO A 465 -9.38 53.89 44.69
CA PRO A 465 -8.47 52.76 44.62
C PRO A 465 -7.36 52.88 45.66
N ILE A 466 -7.16 51.82 46.45
CA ILE A 466 -6.21 51.80 47.57
C ILE A 466 -4.76 52.08 47.10
N MET A 467 -4.43 51.67 45.87
CA MET A 467 -3.09 51.79 45.28
C MET A 467 -2.88 53.02 44.39
N ALA A 468 -3.77 54.04 44.45
CA ALA A 468 -3.76 55.20 43.55
C ALA A 468 -2.41 55.96 43.47
N ARG A 469 -1.62 55.95 44.55
CA ARG A 469 -0.32 56.63 44.62
C ARG A 469 0.85 55.81 44.04
N ASN A 470 0.66 54.52 43.76
CA ASN A 470 1.71 53.63 43.26
C ASN A 470 1.97 53.87 41.76
N VAL A 471 3.25 54.05 41.39
CA VAL A 471 3.66 54.26 40.00
C VAL A 471 3.30 53.07 39.11
N ALA A 472 3.47 51.84 39.60
CA ALA A 472 3.13 50.64 38.84
C ALA A 472 1.60 50.53 38.61
N PHE A 473 0.78 51.06 39.52
CA PHE A 473 -0.67 51.08 39.37
C PHE A 473 -1.11 52.11 38.32
N LYS A 474 -0.44 53.27 38.25
CA LYS A 474 -0.66 54.25 37.17
C LYS A 474 -0.24 53.69 35.81
N ALA A 475 0.88 52.97 35.74
CA ALA A 475 1.34 52.31 34.52
C ALA A 475 0.37 51.21 34.05
N PHE A 476 -0.22 50.47 35.00
CA PHE A 476 -1.30 49.51 34.73
C PHE A 476 -2.50 50.19 34.06
N LEU A 477 -3.08 51.22 34.67
CA LEU A 477 -4.26 51.91 34.13
C LEU A 477 -4.04 52.52 32.74
N ILE A 478 -2.88 53.14 32.52
CA ILE A 478 -2.53 53.73 31.22
C ILE A 478 -2.40 52.63 30.16
N SER A 479 -1.69 51.55 30.47
CA SER A 479 -1.48 50.44 29.54
C SER A 479 -2.79 49.71 29.23
N ASP A 480 -3.65 49.52 30.23
CA ASP A 480 -4.96 48.89 30.08
C ASP A 480 -5.92 49.72 29.21
N THR A 481 -5.95 51.04 29.44
CA THR A 481 -6.74 51.98 28.61
C THR A 481 -6.24 52.00 27.16
N LEU A 482 -4.91 52.03 26.95
CA LEU A 482 -4.32 51.96 25.61
C LEU A 482 -4.64 50.64 24.91
N ALA A 483 -4.61 49.52 25.62
CA ALA A 483 -4.98 48.22 25.09
C ALA A 483 -6.47 48.17 24.70
N MET A 484 -7.36 48.70 25.54
CA MET A 484 -8.80 48.77 25.27
C MET A 484 -9.10 49.63 24.04
N CYS A 485 -8.56 50.85 23.98
CA CYS A 485 -8.81 51.77 22.86
C CYS A 485 -8.26 51.22 21.54
N ALA A 486 -7.03 50.67 21.54
CA ALA A 486 -6.44 50.10 20.34
C ALA A 486 -7.17 48.84 19.87
N SER A 487 -7.64 47.98 20.79
CA SER A 487 -8.42 46.79 20.42
C SER A 487 -9.82 47.13 19.91
N LEU A 488 -10.51 48.11 20.49
CA LEU A 488 -11.79 48.61 19.94
C LEU A 488 -11.60 49.20 18.54
N ALA A 489 -10.55 49.99 18.33
CA ALA A 489 -10.22 50.52 17.00
C ALA A 489 -9.99 49.38 15.98
N VAL A 490 -9.26 48.32 16.35
CA VAL A 490 -9.09 47.13 15.51
C VAL A 490 -10.44 46.47 15.20
N ALA A 491 -11.31 46.29 16.20
CA ALA A 491 -12.62 45.67 16.01
C ALA A 491 -13.50 46.45 15.03
N PHE A 492 -13.57 47.79 15.17
CA PHE A 492 -14.33 48.66 14.26
C PHE A 492 -13.78 48.62 12.83
N ILE A 493 -12.45 48.69 12.67
CA ILE A 493 -11.81 48.59 11.35
C ILE A 493 -12.10 47.23 10.71
N CYS A 494 -12.07 46.13 11.48
CA CYS A 494 -12.42 44.81 10.97
C CYS A 494 -13.90 44.68 10.54
N ILE A 495 -14.83 45.40 11.18
CA ILE A 495 -16.25 45.42 10.78
C ILE A 495 -16.44 46.17 9.46
N ILE A 496 -15.81 47.34 9.33
CA ILE A 496 -15.86 48.15 8.09
C ILE A 496 -15.25 47.38 6.91
N ALA A 497 -14.08 46.75 7.14
CA ALA A 497 -13.38 45.99 6.11
C ALA A 497 -14.19 44.80 5.56
N ARG A 498 -15.28 44.34 6.21
CA ARG A 498 -16.10 43.24 5.68
C ARG A 498 -16.88 43.60 4.41
N TRP A 499 -17.07 44.90 4.13
CA TRP A 499 -17.96 45.39 3.08
C TRP A 499 -17.21 45.96 1.86
N GLU A 500 -15.88 45.98 1.87
CA GLU A 500 -15.04 46.63 0.85
C GLU A 500 -14.24 45.65 -0.03
N ASP A 501 -13.64 46.20 -1.09
CA ASP A 501 -12.84 45.47 -2.08
C ASP A 501 -11.55 44.85 -1.52
N LEU A 502 -11.02 43.85 -2.22
CA LEU A 502 -9.85 43.05 -1.78
C LEU A 502 -8.59 43.89 -1.56
N ASP A 503 -8.35 44.91 -2.38
CA ASP A 503 -7.17 45.77 -2.27
C ASP A 503 -7.22 46.64 -0.99
N PHE A 504 -8.42 47.10 -0.63
CA PHE A 504 -8.68 47.76 0.66
C PHE A 504 -8.53 46.79 1.83
N LEU A 505 -9.01 45.55 1.68
CA LEU A 505 -8.91 44.50 2.69
C LEU A 505 -7.44 44.16 3.07
N LEU A 506 -6.54 44.15 2.09
CA LEU A 506 -5.10 43.91 2.32
C LEU A 506 -4.41 45.08 3.04
N TYR A 507 -4.78 46.32 2.69
CA TYR A 507 -4.28 47.52 3.37
C TYR A 507 -4.68 47.53 4.85
N TYR A 508 -5.97 47.30 5.13
CA TYR A 508 -6.48 47.22 6.50
C TYR A 508 -5.90 46.04 7.27
N ARG A 509 -5.60 44.90 6.64
CA ARG A 509 -4.93 43.76 7.30
C ARG A 509 -3.57 44.13 7.87
N SER A 510 -2.73 44.83 7.11
CA SER A 510 -1.41 45.27 7.57
C SER A 510 -1.54 46.24 8.75
N PHE A 511 -2.47 47.18 8.64
CA PHE A 511 -2.74 48.17 9.68
C PHE A 511 -3.29 47.54 10.96
N THR A 512 -4.35 46.73 10.86
CA THR A 512 -4.98 46.00 11.98
C THR A 512 -4.00 45.05 12.66
N LYS A 513 -3.12 44.36 11.92
CA LYS A 513 -2.07 43.51 12.52
C LYS A 513 -1.11 44.32 13.39
N LYS A 514 -0.65 45.48 12.92
CA LYS A 514 0.26 46.35 13.69
C LYS A 514 -0.43 46.92 14.93
N LEU A 515 -1.67 47.38 14.78
CA LEU A 515 -2.45 47.94 15.88
C LEU A 515 -2.87 46.87 16.89
N MET A 516 -3.17 45.65 16.44
CA MET A 516 -3.46 44.51 17.30
C MET A 516 -2.21 44.04 18.05
N TRP A 517 -1.05 44.04 17.40
CA TRP A 517 0.22 43.78 18.08
C TRP A 517 0.49 44.81 19.19
N PHE A 518 0.21 46.08 18.92
CA PHE A 518 0.30 47.14 19.93
C PHE A 518 -0.66 46.91 21.10
N ALA A 519 -1.94 46.60 20.83
CA ALA A 519 -2.90 46.30 21.89
C ALA A 519 -2.48 45.06 22.71
N TYR A 520 -1.97 44.01 22.07
CA TYR A 520 -1.45 42.83 22.76
C TYR A 520 -0.27 43.17 23.71
N MET A 521 0.70 43.98 23.24
CA MET A 521 1.81 44.45 24.07
C MET A 521 1.35 45.31 25.24
N ALA A 522 0.36 46.17 25.01
CA ALA A 522 -0.23 46.99 26.06
C ALA A 522 -0.96 46.12 27.10
N THR A 523 -1.68 45.07 26.67
CA THR A 523 -2.33 44.10 27.57
C THR A 523 -1.32 43.31 28.40
N THR A 524 -0.23 42.80 27.80
CA THR A 524 0.81 42.08 28.56
C THR A 524 1.53 42.99 29.54
N THR A 525 1.72 44.26 29.19
CA THR A 525 2.31 45.28 30.07
C THR A 525 1.36 45.64 31.21
N ALA A 526 0.06 45.80 30.94
CA ALA A 526 -0.97 45.98 31.96
C ALA A 526 -0.99 44.78 32.92
N PHE A 527 -1.03 43.55 32.40
CA PHE A 527 -0.98 42.35 33.22
C PHE A 527 0.27 42.29 34.12
N ALA A 528 1.46 42.54 33.56
CA ALA A 528 2.71 42.52 34.31
C ALA A 528 2.76 43.61 35.39
N THR A 529 2.38 44.85 35.06
CA THR A 529 2.38 45.97 36.01
C THR A 529 1.29 45.82 37.08
N GLY A 530 0.10 45.36 36.72
CA GLY A 530 -0.99 45.05 37.64
C GLY A 530 -0.60 43.97 38.66
N LEU A 531 -0.03 42.86 38.20
CA LEU A 531 0.43 41.80 39.10
C LEU A 531 1.62 42.24 39.97
N TYR A 532 2.52 43.05 39.41
CA TYR A 532 3.63 43.65 40.15
C TYR A 532 3.14 44.50 41.32
N THR A 533 2.06 45.29 41.15
CA THR A 533 1.52 46.11 42.25
C THR A 533 1.05 45.29 43.45
N VAL A 534 0.53 44.08 43.21
CA VAL A 534 -0.01 43.20 44.25
C VAL A 534 1.08 42.32 44.89
N LEU A 535 1.99 41.78 44.08
CA LEU A 535 2.98 40.80 44.53
C LEU A 535 4.29 41.42 45.04
N ALA A 536 4.76 42.53 44.46
CA ALA A 536 6.05 43.12 44.79
C ALA A 536 6.25 43.43 46.29
N PRO A 537 5.22 43.86 47.06
CA PRO A 537 5.38 44.11 48.50
C PRO A 537 5.67 42.85 49.34
N ARG A 538 5.33 41.65 48.86
CA ARG A 538 5.47 40.39 49.63
C ARG A 538 6.44 39.39 49.00
N LEU A 539 6.54 39.33 47.68
CA LEU A 539 7.28 38.33 46.91
C LEU A 539 7.93 38.96 45.66
N LEU A 540 8.99 39.74 45.86
CA LEU A 540 9.65 40.49 44.79
C LEU A 540 10.24 39.60 43.68
N TRP A 541 10.85 38.46 44.03
CA TRP A 541 11.46 37.54 43.06
C TRP A 541 10.43 36.98 42.07
N LEU A 542 9.24 36.63 42.57
CA LEU A 542 8.13 36.12 41.76
C LEU A 542 7.59 37.21 40.82
N ALA A 543 7.46 38.45 41.31
CA ALA A 543 7.01 39.58 40.51
C ALA A 543 7.98 39.90 39.35
N VAL A 544 9.29 39.90 39.61
CA VAL A 544 10.32 40.12 38.57
C VAL A 544 10.34 38.97 37.56
N GLY A 545 10.19 37.72 38.02
CA GLY A 545 10.09 36.55 37.14
C GLY A 545 8.92 36.64 36.17
N ILE A 546 7.73 37.03 36.66
CA ILE A 546 6.52 37.16 35.83
C ILE A 546 6.64 38.29 34.82
N CYS A 547 7.19 39.46 35.21
CA CYS A 547 7.47 40.55 34.27
C CYS A 547 8.46 40.13 33.16
N SER A 548 9.48 39.35 33.50
CA SER A 548 10.47 38.86 32.53
C SER A 548 9.83 37.90 31.51
N VAL A 549 8.96 37.00 31.96
CA VAL A 549 8.21 36.09 31.08
C VAL A 549 7.26 36.87 30.17
N ALA A 550 6.55 37.88 30.70
CA ALA A 550 5.62 38.70 29.94
C ALA A 550 6.29 39.47 28.78
N VAL A 551 7.57 39.85 28.92
CA VAL A 551 8.36 40.51 27.86
C VAL A 551 8.95 39.49 26.86
N LEU A 552 9.32 38.30 27.32
CA LEU A 552 9.98 37.29 26.47
C LEU A 552 9.01 36.59 25.50
N VAL A 553 7.77 36.33 25.92
CA VAL A 553 6.77 35.60 25.13
C VAL A 553 6.46 36.29 23.78
N PRO A 554 6.22 37.61 23.72
CA PRO A 554 6.02 38.30 22.45
C PRO A 554 7.25 38.26 21.52
N ILE A 555 8.46 38.33 22.07
CA ILE A 555 9.69 38.29 21.26
C ILE A 555 9.86 36.91 20.61
N LEU A 556 9.67 35.84 21.39
CA LEU A 556 9.79 34.46 20.91
C LEU A 556 8.75 34.12 19.83
N THR A 557 7.50 34.56 20.02
CA THR A 557 6.41 34.33 19.05
C THR A 557 6.67 35.02 17.71
N LYS A 558 7.28 36.22 17.72
CA LYS A 558 7.67 36.92 16.48
C LYS A 558 8.77 36.18 15.71
N VAL A 559 9.80 35.68 16.41
CA VAL A 559 10.92 34.95 15.79
C VAL A 559 10.47 33.63 15.18
N LEU A 560 9.62 32.86 15.89
CA LEU A 560 9.08 31.60 15.38
C LEU A 560 8.23 31.77 14.10
N GLY A 561 7.53 32.90 13.97
CA GLY A 561 6.71 33.21 12.80
C GLY A 561 7.50 33.50 11.51
N GLU A 562 8.72 34.01 11.61
CA GLU A 562 9.56 34.40 10.47
C GLU A 562 10.55 33.30 10.02
N TRP A 563 10.73 32.26 10.84
CA TRP A 563 11.70 31.18 10.63
C TRP A 563 11.58 30.41 9.29
N PRO A 564 10.39 30.06 8.78
CA PRO A 564 10.28 29.30 7.53
C PRO A 564 10.84 30.05 6.31
N VAL A 565 10.60 31.37 6.23
CA VAL A 565 11.06 32.24 5.14
C VAL A 565 12.57 32.43 5.21
N LEU A 566 13.11 32.60 6.42
CA LEU A 566 14.55 32.73 6.65
C LEU A 566 15.30 31.45 6.21
N LYS A 567 14.75 30.27 6.54
CA LYS A 567 15.30 28.97 6.16
C LYS A 567 15.36 28.74 4.65
N LEU A 568 14.36 29.22 3.91
CA LEU A 568 14.30 29.15 2.44
C LEU A 568 15.39 30.01 1.77
N ARG A 569 15.58 31.25 2.24
CA ARG A 569 16.64 32.15 1.73
C ARG A 569 18.04 31.59 1.94
N ILE A 570 18.27 30.89 3.05
CA ILE A 570 19.56 30.28 3.37
C ILE A 570 19.88 29.09 2.45
N ARG A 571 18.87 28.31 2.01
CA ARG A 571 19.08 27.07 1.25
C ARG A 571 19.36 27.29 -0.25
N LEU A 572 18.89 28.41 -0.82
CA LEU A 572 18.91 28.64 -2.27
C LEU A 572 20.06 29.55 -2.76
N GLY A 573 20.69 30.35 -1.89
CA GLY A 573 21.82 31.20 -2.27
C GLY A 573 21.46 32.39 -3.18
N GLN A 574 22.38 33.36 -3.33
CA GLN A 574 22.13 34.68 -3.93
C GLN A 574 22.08 34.73 -5.48
N ALA A 575 22.41 33.65 -6.19
CA ALA A 575 22.62 33.66 -7.66
C ALA A 575 21.40 33.25 -8.51
N PHE A 576 20.19 33.28 -7.96
CA PHE A 576 18.98 32.81 -8.64
C PHE A 576 18.18 33.95 -9.30
N LYS A 577 17.72 33.74 -10.54
CA LYS A 577 16.69 34.60 -11.16
C LYS A 577 15.41 34.47 -10.34
N SER A 578 15.08 35.53 -9.61
CA SER A 578 13.96 35.54 -8.67
C SER A 578 12.63 35.18 -9.32
N GLU A 579 12.43 35.56 -10.59
CA GLU A 579 11.13 35.46 -11.26
C GLU A 579 10.53 34.05 -11.34
N PHE A 580 11.35 32.99 -11.46
CA PHE A 580 10.87 31.60 -11.43
C PHE A 580 10.66 31.08 -10.00
N LEU A 581 11.43 31.59 -9.04
CA LEU A 581 11.24 31.27 -7.62
C LEU A 581 10.05 32.01 -7.00
N ASP A 582 9.63 33.14 -7.59
CA ASP A 582 8.49 33.93 -7.11
C ASP A 582 7.15 33.14 -7.18
N MET A 583 7.09 32.04 -7.94
CA MET A 583 5.94 31.14 -7.99
C MET A 583 5.88 30.10 -6.84
N VAL A 584 7.00 29.85 -6.16
CA VAL A 584 7.16 28.85 -5.09
C VAL A 584 6.98 29.51 -3.73
#